data_AF-A0AA43U2I1-F1
#
_entry.id   AF-A0AA43U2I1-F1
#
_cell.length_a   1.000
_cell.length_b   1.000
_cell.length_c   1.000
_cell.angle_alpha   90.00
_cell.angle_beta   90.00
_cell.angle_gamma   90.00
#
_symmetry.space_group_name_H-M   'P 1'
#
loop_
_entity.id
_entity.type
_entity.pdbx_description
1 polymer ?
#
loop_
_entity_poly.entity_id
_entity_poly.type
_entity_poly.pdbx_seq_one_letter_code
_entity_poly.pdbx_strand_id
1 'polypeptide(L)'
;MNKLTKITLSLSPATVALTPILVSCNNSSNNGNSETPGYQSGFLKQQTTKNQIILSVVDTYLEKFYANDLTNIQGENKILSAIKDKENQLHKDLYDIFKYYATLKLEGDAQVFWNIKHEFIKLNIDTTNYNPAPENLPSEDEFIFLMEHSKFLSLNYRLELEKLLVSKIYLLKSRQEFKTLANNENGLDKYQVSLAEDMKKDSTTKLKKDIYASLDFSADNLYLIKYLVENPLIQKWSFTDNRDMNLRIGKANVSTFADFNNLASYNPTNAQQYEHNPVSKNKEYLLKTGTSEDFKLEDLRAFKGISANSESTGDLTNSFYALKKLESPIFGFVDPATKKVLDQDYFKLAKILAQEIKLPKIKATAELKAKQGDETKLKSLNARDIEFEGLTRDNTNEKLFTKTVTLDSKQYTLQFELKSEITFSGQILRAPMRLSVKELGARHFYDFSSELQYTNNAFVDETEGNAYNLDKYPTFIDMVKNNTIDASYVVKISPLFMNKQVKNLKNENEEKKVLTFENTPWKENDQQNILANYLATSKGNTLFREANKYILDNLGFKLTDLNSIVLELFKVEGLI
;
A
#
# COMPACT_ATOMS: atom_id res chain seq x y z
N MET A 1 -1.10 -36.53 -66.48
CA MET A 1 -0.67 -36.60 -65.06
C MET A 1 -0.28 -35.20 -64.63
N ASN A 2 -1.13 -34.56 -63.83
CA ASN A 2 -1.07 -33.15 -63.46
C ASN A 2 -1.10 -33.02 -61.93
N LYS A 3 -0.26 -32.09 -61.43
CA LYS A 3 -0.33 -31.34 -60.16
C LYS A 3 -0.47 -32.13 -58.84
N LEU A 4 0.49 -31.91 -57.95
CA LEU A 4 0.19 -31.58 -56.55
C LEU A 4 1.32 -30.78 -55.90
N THR A 5 0.98 -29.53 -55.63
CA THR A 5 1.69 -28.50 -54.89
C THR A 5 1.80 -28.89 -53.41
N LYS A 6 2.96 -28.69 -52.78
CA LYS A 6 3.05 -28.47 -51.34
C LYS A 6 3.77 -27.16 -51.07
N ILE A 7 2.95 -26.14 -50.82
CA ILE A 7 3.34 -24.89 -50.18
C ILE A 7 3.59 -25.21 -48.71
N THR A 8 4.84 -25.13 -48.26
CA THR A 8 5.14 -24.94 -46.84
C THR A 8 5.33 -23.46 -46.60
N LEU A 9 4.27 -22.81 -46.12
CA LEU A 9 4.32 -21.51 -45.45
C LEU A 9 5.15 -21.67 -44.18
N SER A 10 6.40 -21.20 -44.20
CA SER A 10 7.15 -20.88 -43.00
C SER A 10 6.61 -19.57 -42.43
N LEU A 11 5.55 -19.66 -41.62
CA LEU A 11 5.20 -18.61 -40.67
C LEU A 11 6.23 -18.68 -39.54
N SER A 12 7.33 -17.95 -39.71
CA SER A 12 8.24 -17.62 -38.61
C SER A 12 7.52 -16.60 -37.71
N PRO A 13 7.23 -16.89 -36.43
CA PRO A 13 7.03 -15.81 -35.49
C PRO A 13 8.40 -15.13 -35.36
N ALA A 14 8.45 -13.83 -35.66
CA ALA A 14 9.61 -13.01 -35.38
C ALA A 14 9.79 -12.96 -33.86
N THR A 15 10.52 -13.93 -33.32
CA THR A 15 11.09 -13.84 -31.98
C THR A 15 12.07 -12.69 -32.02
N VAL A 16 11.69 -11.57 -31.42
CA VAL A 16 12.62 -10.48 -31.13
C VAL A 16 13.73 -11.08 -30.28
N ALA A 17 14.89 -11.31 -30.89
CA ALA A 17 16.06 -11.83 -30.22
C ALA A 17 16.49 -10.80 -29.17
N LEU A 18 16.19 -11.10 -27.90
CA LEU A 18 16.78 -10.39 -26.77
C LEU A 18 18.28 -10.72 -26.78
N THR A 19 19.08 -9.82 -27.33
CA THR A 19 20.54 -9.90 -27.19
C THR A 19 20.87 -9.83 -25.69
N PRO A 20 21.60 -10.81 -25.15
CA PRO A 20 21.96 -10.80 -23.74
C PRO A 20 22.78 -9.55 -23.43
N ILE A 21 22.42 -8.84 -22.36
CA ILE A 21 23.21 -7.73 -21.85
C ILE A 21 24.32 -8.36 -21.00
N LEU A 22 25.53 -8.37 -21.53
CA LEU A 22 26.73 -8.86 -20.85
C LEU A 22 27.23 -7.78 -19.89
N VAL A 23 27.44 -8.17 -18.63
CA VAL A 23 28.13 -7.33 -17.63
C VAL A 23 29.57 -7.82 -17.56
N SER A 24 30.50 -7.07 -18.16
CA SER A 24 31.94 -7.33 -18.04
C SER A 24 32.58 -6.28 -17.13
N CYS A 25 33.43 -6.70 -16.19
CA CYS A 25 34.29 -5.77 -15.46
C CYS A 25 35.23 -5.06 -16.43
N ASN A 26 35.13 -3.73 -16.52
CA ASN A 26 36.09 -2.92 -17.29
C ASN A 26 37.45 -2.95 -16.58
N ASN A 27 38.41 -3.70 -17.13
CA ASN A 27 39.80 -3.60 -16.71
C ASN A 27 40.40 -2.33 -17.35
N SER A 28 40.54 -1.26 -16.57
CA SER A 28 41.41 -0.16 -16.93
C SER A 28 42.86 -0.65 -16.85
N SER A 29 43.43 -1.04 -18.00
CA SER A 29 44.85 -1.36 -18.08
C SER A 29 45.65 -0.07 -17.96
N ASN A 30 46.22 0.21 -16.78
CA ASN A 30 47.42 1.04 -16.71
C ASN A 30 48.26 0.77 -15.46
N ASN A 31 49.57 0.75 -15.69
CA ASN A 31 50.72 0.69 -14.77
C ASN A 31 51.14 -0.68 -14.20
N GLY A 32 51.91 -1.42 -15.01
CA GLY A 32 53.37 -1.41 -14.88
C GLY A 32 54.05 -2.06 -13.67
N ASN A 33 53.34 -2.64 -12.70
CA ASN A 33 53.94 -3.44 -11.63
C ASN A 33 53.49 -4.89 -11.78
N SER A 34 54.43 -5.84 -11.62
CA SER A 34 54.13 -7.27 -11.68
C SER A 34 53.19 -7.66 -10.55
N GLU A 35 51.89 -7.62 -10.81
CA GLU A 35 50.86 -8.08 -9.90
C GLU A 35 51.03 -9.58 -9.66
N THR A 36 51.29 -9.98 -8.43
CA THR A 36 51.34 -11.40 -8.06
C THR A 36 49.91 -11.90 -7.79
N PRO A 37 49.60 -13.18 -8.05
CA PRO A 37 48.29 -13.76 -7.70
C PRO A 37 47.92 -13.58 -6.22
N GLY A 38 48.92 -13.55 -5.32
CA GLY A 38 48.73 -13.28 -3.89
C GLY A 38 48.31 -11.83 -3.60
N TYR A 39 48.89 -10.85 -4.29
CA TYR A 39 48.48 -9.44 -4.20
C TYR A 39 47.06 -9.24 -4.72
N GLN A 40 46.72 -9.83 -5.87
CA GLN A 40 45.37 -9.79 -6.44
C GLN A 40 44.33 -10.41 -5.50
N SER A 41 44.63 -11.57 -4.91
CA SER A 41 43.74 -12.21 -3.91
C SER A 41 43.57 -11.36 -2.64
N GLY A 42 44.64 -10.75 -2.15
CA GLY A 42 44.60 -9.83 -1.00
C GLY A 42 43.77 -8.57 -1.29
N PHE A 43 43.95 -7.98 -2.48
CA PHE A 43 43.21 -6.82 -2.95
C PHE A 43 41.71 -7.09 -3.10
N LEU A 44 41.32 -8.23 -3.71
CA LEU A 44 39.93 -8.65 -3.86
C LEU A 44 39.21 -8.95 -2.54
N LYS A 45 39.97 -9.18 -1.46
CA LYS A 45 39.42 -9.39 -0.11
C LYS A 45 39.13 -8.08 0.64
N GLN A 46 39.71 -6.96 0.22
CA GLN A 46 39.47 -5.65 0.83
C GLN A 46 38.02 -5.21 0.64
N GLN A 47 37.40 -4.66 1.69
CA GLN A 47 35.98 -4.27 1.65
C GLN A 47 35.70 -3.19 0.60
N THR A 48 36.60 -2.23 0.44
CA THR A 48 36.50 -1.17 -0.57
C THR A 48 36.48 -1.76 -1.98
N THR A 49 37.37 -2.72 -2.28
CA THR A 49 37.39 -3.43 -3.57
C THR A 49 36.10 -4.23 -3.78
N LYS A 50 35.63 -4.98 -2.77
CA LYS A 50 34.35 -5.71 -2.85
C LYS A 50 33.19 -4.77 -3.17
N ASN A 51 33.10 -3.65 -2.47
CA ASN A 51 32.07 -2.64 -2.69
C ASN A 51 32.13 -2.09 -4.12
N GLN A 52 33.31 -1.84 -4.68
CA GLN A 52 33.47 -1.35 -6.05
C GLN A 52 33.04 -2.37 -7.12
N ILE A 53 33.31 -3.66 -6.89
CA ILE A 53 32.86 -4.72 -7.80
C ILE A 53 31.33 -4.79 -7.81
N ILE A 54 30.70 -4.76 -6.64
CA ILE A 54 29.23 -4.75 -6.53
C ILE A 54 28.65 -3.48 -7.14
N LEU A 55 29.25 -2.32 -6.86
CA LEU A 55 28.83 -1.03 -7.40
C LEU A 55 28.83 -1.05 -8.93
N SER A 56 29.85 -1.63 -9.57
CA SER A 56 29.89 -1.77 -11.03
C SER A 56 28.69 -2.56 -11.59
N VAL A 57 28.23 -3.59 -10.89
CA VAL A 57 27.04 -4.38 -11.30
C VAL A 57 25.77 -3.54 -11.16
N VAL A 58 25.61 -2.85 -10.03
CA VAL A 58 24.44 -2.01 -9.77
C VAL A 58 24.41 -0.80 -10.71
N ASP A 59 25.55 -0.16 -10.96
CA ASP A 59 25.72 0.90 -11.97
C ASP A 59 25.23 0.42 -13.33
N THR A 60 25.58 -0.81 -13.73
CA THR A 60 25.13 -1.38 -15.02
C THR A 60 23.60 -1.53 -15.10
N TYR A 61 22.95 -1.89 -13.99
CA TYR A 61 21.49 -1.94 -13.92
C TYR A 61 20.89 -0.54 -14.07
N LEU A 62 21.39 0.43 -13.30
CA LEU A 62 20.90 1.80 -13.33
C LEU A 62 21.16 2.47 -14.67
N GLU A 63 22.28 2.19 -15.35
CA GLU A 63 22.57 2.70 -16.70
C GLU A 63 21.52 2.23 -17.71
N LYS A 64 21.00 1.02 -17.55
CA LYS A 64 19.90 0.51 -18.38
C LYS A 64 18.56 1.08 -17.96
N PHE A 65 18.28 1.22 -16.67
CA PHE A 65 16.98 1.69 -16.18
C PHE A 65 16.77 3.20 -16.33
N TYR A 66 17.85 3.97 -16.45
CA TYR A 66 17.86 5.43 -16.67
C TYR A 66 18.48 5.81 -18.01
N ALA A 67 18.48 4.91 -18.99
CA ALA A 67 19.19 5.14 -20.25
C ALA A 67 18.79 6.47 -20.93
N ASN A 68 17.52 6.87 -20.87
CA ASN A 68 17.09 8.14 -21.44
C ASN A 68 17.68 9.35 -20.69
N ASP A 69 17.69 9.32 -19.35
CA ASP A 69 18.22 10.42 -18.51
C ASP A 69 19.76 10.53 -18.59
N LEU A 70 20.44 9.49 -19.09
CA LEU A 70 21.89 9.43 -19.22
C LEU A 70 22.40 9.79 -20.62
N THR A 71 21.51 10.08 -21.58
CA THR A 71 21.88 10.32 -22.98
C THR A 71 22.89 11.46 -23.15
N ASN A 72 22.75 12.53 -22.38
CA ASN A 72 23.58 13.74 -22.47
C ASN A 72 24.65 13.83 -21.36
N ILE A 73 24.72 12.82 -20.47
CA ILE A 73 25.68 12.80 -19.37
C ILE A 73 27.03 12.31 -19.88
N GLN A 74 28.06 13.14 -19.72
CA GLN A 74 29.44 12.85 -20.10
C GLN A 74 30.28 12.46 -18.88
N GLY A 75 31.27 11.58 -19.06
CA GLY A 75 32.18 11.14 -18.01
C GLY A 75 32.42 9.62 -18.02
N GLU A 76 33.51 9.18 -17.37
CA GLU A 76 33.86 7.75 -17.26
C GLU A 76 32.85 6.98 -16.39
N ASN A 77 32.34 7.58 -15.31
CA ASN A 77 31.23 7.04 -14.52
C ASN A 77 29.98 7.89 -14.76
N LYS A 78 29.09 7.41 -15.65
CA LYS A 78 27.86 8.12 -16.02
C LYS A 78 26.89 8.25 -14.87
N ILE A 79 26.78 7.22 -14.03
CA ILE A 79 25.89 7.23 -12.87
C ILE A 79 26.32 8.30 -11.87
N LEU A 80 27.59 8.34 -11.46
CA LEU A 80 28.10 9.39 -10.58
C LEU A 80 27.94 10.79 -11.17
N SER A 81 28.14 10.93 -12.48
CA SER A 81 27.96 12.22 -13.16
C SER A 81 26.50 12.66 -13.14
N ALA A 82 25.56 11.73 -13.33
CA ALA A 82 24.12 11.98 -13.19
C ALA A 82 23.71 12.27 -11.74
N ILE A 83 24.35 11.63 -10.75
CA ILE A 83 24.16 11.94 -9.32
C ILE A 83 24.59 13.37 -8.98
N LYS A 84 25.58 13.93 -9.68
CA LYS A 84 26.04 15.31 -9.45
C LYS A 84 25.13 16.36 -10.10
N ASP A 85 24.34 15.96 -11.10
CA ASP A 85 23.40 16.84 -11.80
C ASP A 85 22.04 16.83 -11.10
N LYS A 86 21.75 17.90 -10.34
CA LYS A 86 20.50 18.06 -9.58
C LYS A 86 19.25 18.03 -10.45
N GLU A 87 19.35 18.35 -11.73
CA GLU A 87 18.21 18.30 -12.64
C GLU A 87 17.91 16.90 -13.15
N ASN A 88 18.86 15.97 -13.04
CA ASN A 88 18.72 14.61 -13.49
C ASN A 88 17.69 13.82 -12.66
N GLN A 89 16.88 12.99 -13.30
CA GLN A 89 15.89 12.19 -12.59
C GLN A 89 16.52 11.13 -11.68
N LEU A 90 17.68 10.59 -12.05
CA LEU A 90 18.44 9.65 -11.21
C LEU A 90 18.88 10.32 -9.90
N HIS A 91 19.34 11.58 -9.97
CA HIS A 91 19.66 12.37 -8.78
C HIS A 91 18.42 12.54 -7.91
N LYS A 92 17.31 13.02 -8.49
CA LYS A 92 16.05 13.29 -7.78
C LYS A 92 15.54 12.03 -7.07
N ASP A 93 15.57 10.88 -7.75
CA ASP A 93 15.13 9.60 -7.18
C ASP A 93 16.06 9.09 -6.06
N LEU A 94 17.38 9.21 -6.21
CA LEU A 94 18.35 8.82 -5.19
C LEU A 94 18.30 9.73 -3.96
N TYR A 95 18.22 11.05 -4.17
CA TYR A 95 18.12 12.01 -3.07
C TYR A 95 16.83 11.82 -2.28
N ASP A 96 15.73 11.48 -2.96
CA ASP A 96 14.47 11.16 -2.29
C ASP A 96 14.60 9.92 -1.39
N ILE A 97 15.20 8.84 -1.89
CA ILE A 97 15.50 7.64 -1.08
C ILE A 97 16.49 7.95 0.05
N PHE A 98 17.49 8.79 -0.23
CA PHE A 98 18.50 9.19 0.74
C PHE A 98 17.87 9.82 1.98
N LYS A 99 16.87 10.69 1.84
CA LYS A 99 16.23 11.30 3.00
C LYS A 99 15.58 10.25 3.93
N TYR A 100 14.97 9.20 3.38
CA TYR A 100 14.43 8.08 4.17
C TYR A 100 15.56 7.28 4.83
N TYR A 101 16.62 6.96 4.07
CA TYR A 101 17.76 6.21 4.58
C TYR A 101 18.46 6.98 5.71
N ALA A 102 18.73 8.26 5.50
CA ALA A 102 19.39 9.15 6.44
C ALA A 102 18.55 9.34 7.71
N THR A 103 17.24 9.48 7.59
CA THR A 103 16.32 9.50 8.74
C THR A 103 16.50 8.24 9.60
N LEU A 104 16.43 7.05 8.97
CA LEU A 104 16.59 5.77 9.68
C LEU A 104 17.97 5.64 10.35
N LYS A 105 19.03 6.16 9.71
CA LYS A 105 20.37 6.16 10.30
C LYS A 105 20.50 7.13 11.48
N LEU A 106 19.91 8.32 11.40
CA LEU A 106 19.91 9.31 12.48
C LEU A 106 19.10 8.86 13.70
N GLU A 107 18.03 8.08 13.50
CA GLU A 107 17.28 7.46 14.59
C GLU A 107 18.12 6.43 15.37
N GLY A 108 19.08 5.77 14.71
CA GLY A 108 20.01 4.83 15.34
C GLY A 108 21.26 5.48 15.93
N ASP A 109 21.78 6.51 15.26
CA ASP A 109 22.93 7.31 15.70
C ASP A 109 22.80 8.75 15.17
N ALA A 110 22.46 9.66 16.09
CA ALA A 110 22.30 11.10 15.83
C ALA A 110 23.52 11.78 15.20
N GLN A 111 24.73 11.21 15.35
CA GLN A 111 25.98 11.78 14.87
C GLN A 111 26.53 11.02 13.65
N VAL A 112 25.80 10.06 13.10
CA VAL A 112 26.30 9.15 12.05
C VAL A 112 26.97 9.89 10.90
N PHE A 113 26.34 10.92 10.34
CA PHE A 113 26.90 11.68 9.21
C PHE A 113 28.00 12.66 9.62
N TRP A 114 27.89 13.25 10.82
CA TRP A 114 28.94 14.10 11.37
C TRP A 114 30.24 13.32 11.59
N ASN A 115 30.15 12.08 12.07
CA ASN A 115 31.28 11.18 12.30
C ASN A 115 32.00 10.77 11.01
N ILE A 116 31.30 10.72 9.86
CA ILE A 116 31.91 10.38 8.56
C ILE A 116 32.97 11.42 8.16
N LYS A 117 32.82 12.68 8.58
CA LYS A 117 33.80 13.74 8.30
C LYS A 117 35.21 13.34 8.77
N HIS A 118 35.32 12.72 9.94
CA HIS A 118 36.60 12.23 10.46
C HIS A 118 37.20 11.11 9.62
N GLU A 119 36.37 10.22 9.07
CA GLU A 119 36.83 9.16 8.16
C GLU A 119 37.36 9.75 6.84
N PHE A 120 36.69 10.77 6.29
CA PHE A 120 37.21 11.47 5.11
C PHE A 120 38.52 12.20 5.36
N ILE A 121 38.69 12.85 6.51
CA ILE A 121 39.96 13.50 6.89
C ILE A 121 41.10 12.48 6.98
N LYS A 122 40.86 11.31 7.59
CA LYS A 122 41.86 10.22 7.66
C LYS A 122 42.26 9.70 6.27
N LEU A 123 41.34 9.76 5.31
CA LEU A 123 41.55 9.38 3.92
C LEU A 123 42.14 10.52 3.06
N ASN A 124 42.54 11.64 3.68
CA ASN A 124 43.06 12.84 3.01
C ASN A 124 42.10 13.44 1.95
N ILE A 125 40.80 13.34 2.18
CA ILE A 125 39.78 14.00 1.37
C ILE A 125 39.51 15.39 1.96
N ASP A 126 39.47 16.43 1.11
CA ASP A 126 39.10 17.78 1.53
C ASP A 126 37.63 17.83 1.97
N THR A 127 37.38 18.09 3.25
CA THR A 127 36.04 18.13 3.87
C THR A 127 35.50 19.53 4.06
N THR A 128 36.12 20.55 3.43
CA THR A 128 35.66 21.95 3.53
C THR A 128 34.17 22.09 3.17
N ASN A 129 33.71 21.29 2.20
CA ASN A 129 32.32 21.27 1.71
C ASN A 129 31.45 20.16 2.33
N TYR A 130 31.87 19.53 3.43
CA TYR A 130 31.11 18.49 4.12
C TYR A 130 31.02 18.76 5.62
N ASN A 131 29.92 19.38 6.07
CA ASN A 131 29.74 19.84 7.44
C ASN A 131 28.34 19.52 8.02
N PRO A 132 27.87 18.26 7.94
CA PRO A 132 26.53 17.92 8.38
C PRO A 132 26.37 18.18 9.88
N ALA A 133 25.29 18.84 10.28
CA ALA A 133 24.99 19.08 11.70
C ALA A 133 24.49 17.79 12.38
N PRO A 134 24.81 17.57 13.68
CA PRO A 134 24.22 16.47 14.44
C PRO A 134 22.69 16.50 14.39
N GLU A 135 22.07 15.32 14.41
CA GLU A 135 20.61 15.09 14.35
C GLU A 135 19.92 15.55 13.06
N ASN A 136 20.60 16.27 12.18
CA ASN A 136 20.04 16.82 10.96
C ASN A 136 20.36 15.97 9.74
N LEU A 137 19.43 15.96 8.79
CA LEU A 137 19.66 15.39 7.46
C LEU A 137 20.77 16.17 6.76
N PRO A 138 21.73 15.48 6.10
CA PRO A 138 22.69 16.16 5.24
C PRO A 138 21.98 16.94 4.13
N SER A 139 22.50 18.12 3.82
CA SER A 139 22.05 18.92 2.69
C SER A 139 22.27 18.19 1.37
N GLU A 140 21.61 18.64 0.30
CA GLU A 140 21.78 18.05 -1.04
C GLU A 140 23.23 18.11 -1.55
N ASP A 141 23.97 19.17 -1.24
CA ASP A 141 25.39 19.29 -1.60
C ASP A 141 26.27 18.32 -0.80
N GLU A 142 25.96 18.13 0.49
CA GLU A 142 26.63 17.14 1.34
C GLU A 142 26.29 15.70 0.92
N PHE A 143 25.07 15.47 0.43
CA PHE A 143 24.70 14.21 -0.22
C PHE A 143 25.55 13.97 -1.46
N ILE A 144 25.68 14.94 -2.37
CA ILE A 144 26.54 14.82 -3.56
C ILE A 144 27.99 14.50 -3.16
N PHE A 145 28.52 15.23 -2.17
CA PHE A 145 29.86 14.98 -1.62
C PHE A 145 30.00 13.54 -1.11
N LEU A 146 29.03 13.07 -0.33
CA LEU A 146 29.01 11.70 0.19
C LEU A 146 29.02 10.68 -0.96
N MET A 147 28.22 10.88 -2.01
CA MET A 147 28.15 9.96 -3.15
C MET A 147 29.47 9.89 -3.93
N GLU A 148 30.15 11.02 -4.10
CA GLU A 148 31.44 11.10 -4.78
C GLU A 148 32.57 10.37 -4.04
N HIS A 149 32.60 10.51 -2.72
CA HIS A 149 33.72 10.02 -1.91
C HIS A 149 33.46 8.68 -1.21
N SER A 150 32.24 8.14 -1.28
CA SER A 150 31.86 6.87 -0.63
C SER A 150 32.68 5.65 -1.07
N LYS A 151 33.27 5.66 -2.27
CA LYS A 151 34.09 4.55 -2.79
C LYS A 151 35.34 4.24 -1.94
N PHE A 152 35.76 5.19 -1.10
CA PHE A 152 36.92 5.04 -0.21
C PHE A 152 36.53 4.56 1.19
N LEU A 153 35.24 4.54 1.52
CA LEU A 153 34.74 4.10 2.82
C LEU A 153 34.48 2.59 2.83
N SER A 154 34.65 1.98 4.00
CA SER A 154 34.28 0.56 4.23
C SER A 154 32.77 0.34 4.08
N LEU A 155 31.97 1.29 4.56
CA LEU A 155 30.55 1.43 4.26
C LEU A 155 30.38 2.39 3.08
N ASN A 156 30.16 1.84 1.89
CA ASN A 156 29.95 2.63 0.69
C ASN A 156 28.48 3.08 0.61
N TYR A 157 28.20 4.32 1.03
CA TYR A 157 26.84 4.86 1.06
C TYR A 157 26.22 4.98 -0.34
N ARG A 158 27.01 5.29 -1.37
CA ARG A 158 26.55 5.29 -2.76
C ARG A 158 26.00 3.93 -3.16
N LEU A 159 26.77 2.86 -2.89
CA LEU A 159 26.33 1.51 -3.19
C LEU A 159 25.02 1.15 -2.46
N GLU A 160 24.91 1.48 -1.18
CA GLU A 160 23.70 1.20 -0.41
C GLU A 160 22.47 1.92 -1.00
N LEU A 161 22.59 3.20 -1.35
CA LEU A 161 21.47 3.96 -1.92
C LEU A 161 21.09 3.47 -3.32
N GLU A 162 22.05 3.11 -4.16
CA GLU A 162 21.77 2.56 -5.48
C GLU A 162 21.08 1.18 -5.41
N LYS A 163 21.46 0.32 -4.46
CA LYS A 163 20.73 -0.93 -4.16
C LYS A 163 19.27 -0.65 -3.80
N LEU A 164 19.03 0.35 -2.94
CA LEU A 164 17.68 0.77 -2.54
C LEU A 164 16.88 1.32 -3.72
N LEU A 165 17.52 2.06 -4.62
CA LEU A 165 16.88 2.55 -5.85
C LEU A 165 16.46 1.41 -6.77
N VAL A 166 17.32 0.41 -6.96
CA VAL A 166 16.96 -0.80 -7.72
C VAL A 166 15.72 -1.48 -7.11
N SER A 167 15.65 -1.60 -5.78
CA SER A 167 14.46 -2.13 -5.09
C SER A 167 13.21 -1.28 -5.33
N LYS A 168 13.31 0.05 -5.28
CA LYS A 168 12.17 0.96 -5.56
C LYS A 168 11.66 0.77 -6.99
N ILE A 169 12.57 0.72 -7.97
CA ILE A 169 12.22 0.52 -9.39
C ILE A 169 11.52 -0.83 -9.58
N TYR A 170 11.98 -1.88 -8.91
CA TYR A 170 11.32 -3.18 -8.92
C TYR A 170 9.88 -3.12 -8.37
N LEU A 171 9.67 -2.45 -7.23
CA LEU A 171 8.35 -2.35 -6.61
C LEU A 171 7.32 -1.60 -7.47
N LEU A 172 7.75 -0.52 -8.15
CA LEU A 172 6.87 0.43 -8.83
C LEU A 172 6.93 0.38 -10.36
N LYS A 173 7.90 -0.35 -10.94
CA LYS A 173 8.24 -0.28 -12.37
C LYS A 173 8.29 1.17 -12.89
N SER A 174 8.82 2.10 -12.11
CA SER A 174 8.64 3.54 -12.33
C SER A 174 9.34 4.09 -13.60
N ARG A 175 10.21 3.30 -14.25
CA ARG A 175 10.97 3.69 -15.45
C ARG A 175 10.48 2.95 -16.69
N GLN A 176 10.33 3.67 -17.80
CA GLN A 176 9.87 3.06 -19.05
C GLN A 176 10.86 2.02 -19.59
N GLU A 177 12.15 2.26 -19.41
CA GLU A 177 13.25 1.37 -19.77
C GLU A 177 13.14 0.04 -19.01
N PHE A 178 12.85 0.11 -17.71
CA PHE A 178 12.59 -1.07 -16.90
C PHE A 178 11.33 -1.81 -17.36
N LYS A 179 10.23 -1.10 -17.64
CA LYS A 179 8.97 -1.69 -18.13
C LYS A 179 9.17 -2.46 -19.43
N THR A 180 9.93 -1.90 -20.38
CA THR A 180 10.24 -2.54 -21.66
C THR A 180 10.99 -3.86 -21.48
N LEU A 181 11.86 -3.95 -20.47
CA LEU A 181 12.54 -5.20 -20.12
C LEU A 181 11.63 -6.18 -19.38
N ALA A 182 10.82 -5.69 -18.45
CA ALA A 182 9.98 -6.47 -17.55
C ALA A 182 8.73 -7.08 -18.21
N ASN A 183 8.16 -6.40 -19.20
CA ASN A 183 6.88 -6.78 -19.79
C ASN A 183 7.06 -7.48 -21.14
N ASN A 184 6.18 -8.44 -21.43
CA ASN A 184 6.12 -9.10 -22.74
C ASN A 184 5.44 -8.20 -23.79
N GLU A 185 5.30 -8.70 -25.02
CA GLU A 185 4.66 -7.99 -26.14
C GLU A 185 3.21 -7.55 -25.89
N ASN A 186 2.52 -8.20 -24.94
CA ASN A 186 1.14 -7.86 -24.55
C ASN A 186 1.07 -6.80 -23.43
N GLY A 187 2.23 -6.39 -22.89
CA GLY A 187 2.32 -5.47 -21.75
C GLY A 187 2.11 -6.16 -20.40
N LEU A 188 2.27 -7.48 -20.31
CA LEU A 188 2.16 -8.24 -19.07
C LEU A 188 3.53 -8.57 -18.50
N ASP A 189 3.65 -8.60 -17.16
CA ASP A 189 4.87 -9.01 -16.48
C ASP A 189 5.34 -10.41 -16.91
N LYS A 190 6.58 -10.51 -17.43
CA LYS A 190 7.14 -11.77 -17.95
C LYS A 190 7.22 -12.87 -16.89
N TYR A 191 7.62 -12.53 -15.67
CA TYR A 191 7.80 -13.50 -14.60
C TYR A 191 6.45 -14.03 -14.12
N GLN A 192 5.47 -13.17 -13.88
CA GLN A 192 4.15 -13.66 -13.48
C GLN A 192 3.52 -14.52 -14.57
N VAL A 193 3.64 -14.15 -15.84
CA VAL A 193 3.16 -14.98 -16.96
C VAL A 193 3.82 -16.37 -16.98
N SER A 194 5.13 -16.46 -16.68
CA SER A 194 5.84 -17.75 -16.67
C SER A 194 5.38 -18.71 -15.57
N LEU A 195 4.77 -18.19 -14.50
CA LEU A 195 4.23 -18.99 -13.40
C LEU A 195 2.87 -19.64 -13.69
N ALA A 196 2.25 -19.38 -14.85
CA ALA A 196 0.90 -19.87 -15.16
C ALA A 196 0.77 -21.40 -15.06
N GLU A 197 1.75 -22.16 -15.55
CA GLU A 197 1.74 -23.62 -15.46
C GLU A 197 1.99 -24.12 -14.03
N ASP A 198 2.82 -23.42 -13.25
CA ASP A 198 3.04 -23.74 -11.84
C ASP A 198 1.76 -23.60 -11.02
N MET A 199 0.90 -22.64 -11.37
CA MET A 199 -0.38 -22.44 -10.69
C MET A 199 -1.40 -23.54 -10.99
N LYS A 200 -1.19 -24.38 -12.02
CA LYS A 200 -2.04 -25.54 -12.32
C LYS A 200 -1.64 -26.78 -11.53
N LYS A 201 -0.40 -26.86 -11.02
CA LYS A 201 0.11 -28.02 -10.27
C LYS A 201 -0.66 -28.20 -8.95
N ASP A 202 -0.93 -29.46 -8.58
CA ASP A 202 -1.58 -29.80 -7.30
C ASP A 202 -0.72 -29.47 -6.08
N SER A 203 0.61 -29.47 -6.25
CA SER A 203 1.57 -29.10 -5.20
C SER A 203 1.55 -27.61 -4.83
N THR A 204 0.99 -26.75 -5.70
CA THR A 204 0.87 -25.33 -5.41
C THR A 204 -0.30 -25.09 -4.46
N THR A 205 -0.04 -24.40 -3.34
CA THR A 205 -1.08 -24.17 -2.32
C THR A 205 -2.23 -23.33 -2.87
N LYS A 206 -3.46 -23.58 -2.39
CA LYS A 206 -4.65 -22.82 -2.78
C LYS A 206 -4.46 -21.32 -2.56
N LEU A 207 -3.86 -20.91 -1.43
CA LEU A 207 -3.58 -19.51 -1.14
C LEU A 207 -2.68 -18.87 -2.20
N LYS A 208 -1.62 -19.55 -2.65
CA LYS A 208 -0.73 -19.04 -3.69
C LYS A 208 -1.46 -18.89 -5.03
N LYS A 209 -2.31 -19.85 -5.39
CA LYS A 209 -3.17 -19.79 -6.59
C LYS A 209 -4.14 -18.62 -6.52
N ASP A 210 -4.79 -18.43 -5.37
CA ASP A 210 -5.79 -17.38 -5.17
C ASP A 210 -5.16 -15.97 -5.21
N ILE A 211 -3.97 -15.79 -4.60
CA ILE A 211 -3.21 -14.54 -4.68
C ILE A 211 -2.83 -14.28 -6.14
N TYR A 212 -2.22 -15.24 -6.83
CA TYR A 212 -1.83 -15.11 -8.23
C TYR A 212 -2.99 -14.70 -9.14
N ALA A 213 -4.15 -15.36 -8.99
CA ALA A 213 -5.34 -15.06 -9.78
C ALA A 213 -5.90 -13.66 -9.52
N SER A 214 -5.56 -13.06 -8.37
CA SER A 214 -6.04 -11.74 -7.94
C SER A 214 -5.07 -10.60 -8.27
N LEU A 215 -3.99 -10.87 -9.01
CA LEU A 215 -3.04 -9.85 -9.44
C LEU A 215 -3.38 -9.34 -10.85
N ASP A 216 -3.10 -8.05 -11.07
CA ASP A 216 -3.10 -7.41 -12.39
C ASP A 216 -1.67 -7.39 -12.93
N PHE A 217 -1.34 -8.33 -13.83
CA PHE A 217 0.02 -8.46 -14.38
C PHE A 217 0.44 -7.30 -15.28
N SER A 218 -0.49 -6.41 -15.66
CA SER A 218 -0.19 -5.20 -16.41
C SER A 218 0.12 -4.00 -15.52
N ALA A 219 -0.14 -4.10 -14.21
CA ALA A 219 0.04 -2.98 -13.29
C ALA A 219 1.53 -2.70 -13.00
N ASP A 220 1.88 -1.41 -12.99
CA ASP A 220 3.23 -0.96 -12.66
C ASP A 220 3.60 -1.27 -11.20
N ASN A 221 2.64 -1.15 -10.29
CA ASN A 221 2.78 -1.40 -8.87
C ASN A 221 2.46 -2.86 -8.45
N LEU A 222 2.49 -3.79 -9.39
CA LEU A 222 2.24 -5.22 -9.18
C LEU A 222 3.03 -5.79 -8.00
N TYR A 223 4.33 -5.50 -7.93
CA TYR A 223 5.21 -6.03 -6.89
C TYR A 223 5.01 -5.34 -5.55
N LEU A 224 4.68 -4.04 -5.54
CA LEU A 224 4.23 -3.35 -4.33
C LEU A 224 2.95 -3.97 -3.75
N ILE A 225 1.93 -4.21 -4.59
CA ILE A 225 0.67 -4.85 -4.18
C ILE A 225 0.92 -6.26 -3.65
N LYS A 226 1.69 -7.07 -4.39
CA LYS A 226 2.06 -8.43 -3.96
C LYS A 226 2.77 -8.40 -2.60
N TYR A 227 3.72 -7.47 -2.43
CA TYR A 227 4.44 -7.31 -1.16
C TYR A 227 3.50 -7.06 0.01
N LEU A 228 2.55 -6.12 -0.11
CA LEU A 228 1.61 -5.78 0.97
C LEU A 228 0.65 -6.91 1.34
N VAL A 229 0.27 -7.74 0.36
CA VAL A 229 -0.59 -8.91 0.60
C VAL A 229 0.15 -9.98 1.40
N GLU A 230 1.44 -10.14 1.12
CA GLU A 230 2.31 -11.11 1.80
C GLU A 230 2.86 -10.56 3.13
N ASN A 231 3.00 -9.24 3.24
CA ASN A 231 3.60 -8.53 4.37
C ASN A 231 2.73 -7.32 4.77
N PRO A 232 1.65 -7.53 5.52
CA PRO A 232 0.72 -6.46 5.87
C PRO A 232 1.37 -5.36 6.69
N LEU A 233 1.02 -4.10 6.41
CA LEU A 233 1.57 -2.91 7.07
C LEU A 233 0.49 -2.03 7.69
N ILE A 234 0.89 -1.29 8.73
CA ILE A 234 0.06 -0.29 9.39
C ILE A 234 0.90 0.95 9.73
N GLN A 235 0.32 2.13 9.54
CA GLN A 235 0.86 3.38 10.09
C GLN A 235 0.12 3.68 11.40
N LYS A 236 0.86 3.94 12.49
CA LYS A 236 0.28 3.97 13.84
C LYS A 236 0.64 5.24 14.61
N TRP A 237 -0.34 5.76 15.34
CA TRP A 237 -0.18 6.72 16.42
C TRP A 237 -0.75 6.08 17.67
N SER A 238 0.03 6.00 18.74
CA SER A 238 -0.45 5.36 19.97
C SER A 238 0.37 5.71 21.19
N PHE A 239 -0.30 5.77 22.32
CA PHE A 239 0.31 5.90 23.63
C PHE A 239 -0.53 5.16 24.67
N THR A 240 0.14 4.73 25.73
CA THR A 240 -0.53 4.23 26.93
C THR A 240 -0.29 5.19 28.07
N ASP A 241 -1.29 5.37 28.93
CA ASP A 241 -1.13 6.20 30.11
C ASP A 241 -1.96 5.65 31.27
N ASN A 242 -1.31 5.49 32.42
CA ASN A 242 -1.89 5.00 33.66
C ASN A 242 -1.81 6.04 34.79
N ARG A 243 -1.33 7.26 34.49
CA ARG A 243 -1.14 8.33 35.47
C ARG A 243 -2.47 9.02 35.76
N ASP A 244 -2.77 9.15 37.05
CA ASP A 244 -3.88 9.94 37.58
C ASP A 244 -5.24 9.66 36.90
N MET A 245 -5.59 8.38 36.79
CA MET A 245 -6.80 7.93 36.07
C MET A 245 -8.09 8.51 36.64
N ASN A 246 -8.11 8.89 37.93
CA ASN A 246 -9.26 9.54 38.56
C ASN A 246 -9.64 10.86 37.84
N LEU A 247 -8.66 11.62 37.34
CA LEU A 247 -8.90 12.86 36.59
C LEU A 247 -9.21 12.64 35.10
N ARG A 248 -9.04 11.41 34.61
CA ARG A 248 -8.99 11.12 33.17
C ARG A 248 -10.04 10.15 32.64
N ILE A 249 -10.59 9.27 33.48
CA ILE A 249 -11.58 8.27 33.05
C ILE A 249 -12.78 8.94 32.35
N GLY A 250 -13.24 10.10 32.83
CA GLY A 250 -14.34 10.84 32.19
C GLY A 250 -13.96 11.70 30.98
N LYS A 251 -12.67 11.73 30.58
CA LYS A 251 -12.14 12.58 29.50
C LYS A 251 -11.50 11.77 28.36
N ALA A 252 -11.54 10.45 28.44
CA ALA A 252 -10.94 9.54 27.46
C ALA A 252 -11.86 9.23 26.26
N ASN A 253 -12.94 10.00 26.10
CA ASN A 253 -13.88 9.87 24.99
C ASN A 253 -13.31 10.59 23.76
N VAL A 254 -13.00 9.82 22.72
CA VAL A 254 -12.38 10.33 21.49
C VAL A 254 -13.33 10.13 20.32
N SER A 255 -13.65 11.23 19.65
CA SER A 255 -14.36 11.22 18.37
C SER A 255 -13.63 12.04 17.30
N THR A 256 -12.71 12.91 17.71
CA THR A 256 -11.95 13.80 16.82
C THR A 256 -10.44 13.75 17.09
N PHE A 257 -9.65 14.26 16.15
CA PHE A 257 -8.20 14.38 16.32
C PHE A 257 -7.84 15.34 17.47
N ALA A 258 -8.66 16.37 17.70
CA ALA A 258 -8.49 17.28 18.82
C ALA A 258 -8.64 16.55 20.16
N ASP A 259 -9.66 15.68 20.31
CA ASP A 259 -9.83 14.86 21.51
C ASP A 259 -8.61 13.98 21.76
N PHE A 260 -8.13 13.29 20.71
CA PHE A 260 -6.95 12.44 20.79
C PHE A 260 -5.70 13.22 21.18
N ASN A 261 -5.47 14.38 20.57
CA ASN A 261 -4.32 15.23 20.86
C ASN A 261 -4.37 15.84 22.27
N ASN A 262 -5.56 16.22 22.74
CA ASN A 262 -5.76 16.67 24.12
C ASN A 262 -5.42 15.54 25.11
N LEU A 263 -5.79 14.30 24.78
CA LEU A 263 -5.45 13.14 25.58
C LEU A 263 -3.95 12.84 25.56
N ALA A 264 -3.32 12.91 24.40
CA ALA A 264 -1.89 12.63 24.19
C ALA A 264 -0.96 13.70 24.79
N SER A 265 -1.42 14.95 24.88
CA SER A 265 -0.64 16.08 25.41
C SER A 265 -0.73 16.25 26.92
N TYR A 266 -1.62 15.50 27.59
CA TYR A 266 -1.78 15.59 29.04
C TYR A 266 -0.49 15.24 29.79
N ASN A 267 -0.03 16.17 30.63
CA ASN A 267 1.11 15.99 31.52
C ASN A 267 0.70 16.41 32.95
N PRO A 268 0.63 15.48 33.91
CA PRO A 268 0.24 15.79 35.30
C PRO A 268 1.33 16.52 36.08
N THR A 269 2.58 16.52 35.58
CA THR A 269 3.69 17.21 36.23
C THR A 269 3.84 18.60 35.63
N ASN A 270 3.90 19.66 36.47
CA ASN A 270 4.22 21.03 36.02
C ASN A 270 5.64 21.18 35.43
N ALA A 271 6.39 20.08 35.29
CA ALA A 271 7.68 20.02 34.63
C ALA A 271 7.48 19.85 33.11
N GLN A 272 8.19 20.64 32.30
CA GLN A 272 8.23 20.46 30.86
C GLN A 272 8.78 19.07 30.52
N GLN A 273 7.95 18.20 29.94
CA GLN A 273 8.38 16.97 29.30
C GLN A 273 8.57 17.25 27.82
N TYR A 274 9.81 17.57 27.43
CA TYR A 274 10.19 17.66 26.02
C TYR A 274 9.93 16.31 25.34
N GLU A 275 9.34 16.33 24.14
CA GLU A 275 9.02 15.15 23.32
C GLU A 275 7.97 14.16 23.89
N HIS A 276 7.09 14.56 24.81
CA HIS A 276 5.99 13.68 25.23
C HIS A 276 4.97 13.49 24.09
N ASN A 277 4.85 12.24 23.59
CA ASN A 277 3.96 11.85 22.48
C ASN A 277 4.09 12.79 21.26
N PRO A 278 5.25 12.81 20.58
CA PRO A 278 5.53 13.78 19.54
C PRO A 278 4.68 13.52 18.28
N VAL A 279 4.52 14.56 17.48
CA VAL A 279 4.04 14.44 16.09
C VAL A 279 5.14 13.82 15.23
N SER A 280 4.83 13.46 13.97
CA SER A 280 5.86 12.98 13.04
C SER A 280 6.93 14.05 12.82
N LYS A 281 8.21 13.66 12.93
CA LYS A 281 9.36 14.53 12.60
C LYS A 281 9.42 14.81 11.09
N ASN A 282 9.08 13.82 10.27
CA ASN A 282 9.05 13.90 8.81
C ASN A 282 7.60 13.79 8.33
N LYS A 283 6.96 14.95 8.12
CA LYS A 283 5.53 15.06 7.81
C LYS A 283 5.22 14.60 6.38
N GLU A 284 6.17 14.79 5.48
CA GLU A 284 6.13 14.44 4.07
C GLU A 284 6.20 12.93 3.80
N TYR A 285 6.52 12.10 4.82
CA TYR A 285 6.54 10.64 4.72
C TYR A 285 5.23 10.00 5.18
N LEU A 286 4.24 10.79 5.59
CA LEU A 286 2.97 10.26 6.08
C LEU A 286 2.09 9.82 4.92
N LEU A 287 1.57 8.59 5.00
CA LEU A 287 0.54 8.12 4.08
C LEU A 287 -0.80 8.76 4.43
N LYS A 288 -1.55 9.13 3.38
CA LYS A 288 -2.86 9.77 3.47
C LYS A 288 -3.93 8.82 4.04
N THR A 289 -4.93 9.43 4.67
CA THR A 289 -6.22 8.84 5.04
C THR A 289 -7.30 9.23 4.03
N GLY A 290 -8.53 8.77 4.24
CA GLY A 290 -9.67 9.22 3.44
C GLY A 290 -9.95 10.70 3.62
N THR A 291 -10.58 11.30 2.60
CA THR A 291 -10.96 12.72 2.55
C THR A 291 -11.97 13.13 3.61
N SER A 292 -12.58 12.16 4.29
CA SER A 292 -13.53 12.37 5.38
C SER A 292 -12.90 12.74 6.71
N GLU A 293 -11.61 12.46 6.88
CA GLU A 293 -10.79 12.95 8.00
C GLU A 293 -10.51 14.43 7.76
N ASP A 294 -11.35 15.32 8.31
CA ASP A 294 -11.33 16.78 8.11
C ASP A 294 -10.16 17.47 8.88
N PHE A 295 -8.99 16.83 8.92
CA PHE A 295 -7.83 17.28 9.69
C PHE A 295 -6.51 16.83 9.05
N LYS A 296 -5.42 17.51 9.41
CA LYS A 296 -4.07 17.19 8.93
C LYS A 296 -3.41 16.13 9.82
N LEU A 297 -3.15 14.95 9.27
CA LEU A 297 -2.41 13.86 9.96
C LEU A 297 -1.06 14.29 10.51
N GLU A 298 -0.43 15.29 9.89
CA GLU A 298 0.88 15.83 10.29
C GLU A 298 0.89 16.45 11.69
N ASP A 299 -0.28 16.77 12.24
CA ASP A 299 -0.44 17.39 13.55
C ASP A 299 -0.93 16.37 14.61
N LEU A 300 -1.15 15.11 14.24
CA LEU A 300 -1.57 14.06 15.16
C LEU A 300 -0.37 13.61 16.01
N ARG A 301 -0.54 13.66 17.34
CA ARG A 301 0.47 13.30 18.34
C ARG A 301 0.64 11.80 18.50
N ALA A 302 1.69 11.39 19.21
CA ALA A 302 2.02 10.00 19.52
C ALA A 302 2.37 9.13 18.29
N PHE A 303 2.98 9.70 17.26
CA PHE A 303 3.38 8.95 16.06
C PHE A 303 4.37 7.83 16.40
N LYS A 304 4.16 6.63 15.83
CA LYS A 304 5.00 5.44 16.02
C LYS A 304 5.60 4.89 14.72
N GLY A 305 5.39 5.57 13.59
CA GLY A 305 5.89 5.12 12.30
C GLY A 305 4.96 4.12 11.60
N ILE A 306 5.49 3.56 10.51
CA ILE A 306 4.93 2.41 9.81
C ILE A 306 5.58 1.15 10.37
N SER A 307 4.81 0.08 10.55
CA SER A 307 5.30 -1.21 11.03
C SER A 307 4.50 -2.37 10.45
N ALA A 308 4.99 -3.60 10.67
CA ALA A 308 4.26 -4.81 10.31
C ALA A 308 2.96 -4.91 11.11
N ASN A 309 1.86 -5.22 10.43
CA ASN A 309 0.58 -5.40 11.08
C ASN A 309 0.43 -6.85 11.58
N SER A 310 0.63 -7.06 12.87
CA SER A 310 0.49 -8.35 13.54
C SER A 310 -0.95 -8.66 14.00
N GLU A 311 -1.90 -7.75 13.79
CA GLU A 311 -3.28 -7.96 14.22
C GLU A 311 -3.97 -9.03 13.35
N SER A 312 -4.57 -10.02 14.02
CA SER A 312 -5.25 -11.15 13.38
C SER A 312 -6.78 -11.07 13.48
N THR A 313 -7.31 -10.10 14.23
CA THR A 313 -8.73 -9.97 14.55
C THR A 313 -9.28 -8.57 14.17
N GLY A 314 -10.61 -8.45 14.14
CA GLY A 314 -11.29 -7.21 13.87
C GLY A 314 -10.98 -6.62 12.49
N ASP A 315 -11.11 -5.31 12.37
CA ASP A 315 -10.88 -4.56 11.13
C ASP A 315 -9.41 -4.61 10.66
N LEU A 316 -8.49 -4.84 11.59
CA LEU A 316 -7.06 -4.87 11.33
C LEU A 316 -6.55 -6.23 10.84
N THR A 317 -7.40 -7.24 10.73
CA THR A 317 -7.02 -8.57 10.20
C THR A 317 -6.57 -8.49 8.73
N ASN A 318 -5.47 -9.18 8.39
CA ASN A 318 -4.81 -9.06 7.08
C ASN A 318 -4.71 -10.35 6.30
N SER A 319 -5.47 -11.38 6.66
CA SER A 319 -5.52 -12.58 5.81
C SER A 319 -5.99 -12.19 4.40
N PHE A 320 -5.50 -12.89 3.38
CA PHE A 320 -5.96 -12.66 2.01
C PHE A 320 -7.49 -12.74 1.88
N TYR A 321 -8.13 -13.65 2.63
CA TYR A 321 -9.60 -13.75 2.69
C TYR A 321 -10.27 -12.51 3.31
N ALA A 322 -9.62 -11.85 4.27
CA ALA A 322 -10.12 -10.59 4.81
C ALA A 322 -9.97 -9.44 3.82
N LEU A 323 -8.86 -9.38 3.08
CA LEU A 323 -8.67 -8.40 2.00
C LEU A 323 -9.76 -8.52 0.93
N LYS A 324 -10.18 -9.75 0.60
CA LYS A 324 -11.29 -9.99 -0.34
C LYS A 324 -12.65 -9.46 0.14
N LYS A 325 -12.82 -9.26 1.44
CA LYS A 325 -14.05 -8.74 2.06
C LYS A 325 -13.99 -7.24 2.32
N LEU A 326 -12.85 -6.60 2.03
CA LEU A 326 -12.65 -5.21 2.35
C LEU A 326 -13.38 -4.31 1.35
N GLU A 327 -14.45 -3.65 1.80
CA GLU A 327 -15.29 -2.79 0.96
C GLU A 327 -14.72 -1.37 0.78
N SER A 328 -13.91 -0.90 1.72
CA SER A 328 -13.26 0.42 1.68
C SER A 328 -12.01 0.46 2.58
N PRO A 329 -11.12 1.46 2.42
CA PRO A 329 -9.90 1.58 3.22
C PRO A 329 -10.16 1.67 4.72
N ILE A 330 -9.24 1.18 5.54
CA ILE A 330 -9.38 1.16 7.01
C ILE A 330 -8.38 2.14 7.61
N PHE A 331 -8.92 3.19 8.19
CA PHE A 331 -8.22 4.11 9.07
C PHE A 331 -9.18 4.54 10.18
N GLY A 332 -8.68 5.14 11.25
CA GLY A 332 -9.51 5.63 12.36
C GLY A 332 -8.91 5.34 13.73
N PHE A 333 -9.67 5.73 14.75
CA PHE A 333 -9.40 5.44 16.15
C PHE A 333 -9.72 3.98 16.46
N VAL A 334 -8.87 3.33 17.25
CA VAL A 334 -9.04 1.94 17.64
C VAL A 334 -9.75 1.89 18.98
N ASP A 335 -10.92 1.24 19.03
CA ASP A 335 -11.56 0.89 20.29
C ASP A 335 -10.68 -0.15 21.02
N PRO A 336 -10.15 0.16 22.22
CA PRO A 336 -9.24 -0.75 22.89
C PRO A 336 -9.92 -2.03 23.37
N ALA A 337 -11.23 -2.00 23.63
CA ALA A 337 -12.03 -3.14 24.08
C ALA A 337 -12.40 -4.07 22.91
N THR A 338 -12.89 -3.53 21.80
CA THR A 338 -13.40 -4.33 20.67
C THR A 338 -12.42 -4.50 19.51
N LYS A 339 -11.36 -3.68 19.44
CA LYS A 339 -10.41 -3.58 18.32
C LYS A 339 -11.05 -3.17 16.98
N LYS A 340 -12.28 -2.63 17.02
CA LYS A 340 -12.92 -1.99 15.87
C LYS A 340 -12.24 -0.66 15.57
N VAL A 341 -12.14 -0.30 14.29
CA VAL A 341 -11.51 0.94 13.84
C VAL A 341 -12.59 1.91 13.37
N LEU A 342 -12.81 2.99 14.11
CA LEU A 342 -13.86 3.98 13.85
C LEU A 342 -13.24 5.28 13.33
N ASP A 343 -13.65 5.69 12.14
CA ASP A 343 -13.23 6.94 11.48
C ASP A 343 -14.31 8.02 11.61
N GLN A 344 -14.05 9.20 11.04
CA GLN A 344 -15.03 10.30 11.05
C GLN A 344 -16.35 9.94 10.34
N ASP A 345 -16.30 9.11 9.30
CA ASP A 345 -17.51 8.71 8.58
C ASP A 345 -18.39 7.79 9.41
N TYR A 346 -17.80 6.92 10.23
CA TYR A 346 -18.53 6.13 11.19
C TYR A 346 -19.32 7.00 12.17
N PHE A 347 -18.68 8.01 12.75
CA PHE A 347 -19.35 8.91 13.69
C PHE A 347 -20.44 9.76 13.01
N LYS A 348 -20.24 10.17 11.75
CA LYS A 348 -21.28 10.84 10.95
C LYS A 348 -22.48 9.91 10.71
N LEU A 349 -22.25 8.65 10.35
CA LEU A 349 -23.32 7.67 10.21
C LEU A 349 -24.10 7.53 11.53
N ALA A 350 -23.41 7.35 12.66
CA ALA A 350 -24.04 7.25 13.97
C ALA A 350 -24.93 8.49 14.29
N LYS A 351 -24.45 9.70 13.99
CA LYS A 351 -25.24 10.94 14.12
C LYS A 351 -26.47 10.95 13.22
N ILE A 352 -26.34 10.52 11.95
CA ILE A 352 -27.49 10.42 11.01
C ILE A 352 -28.54 9.45 11.58
N LEU A 353 -28.13 8.28 12.06
CA LEU A 353 -29.06 7.30 12.63
C LEU A 353 -29.76 7.87 13.88
N ALA A 354 -29.04 8.60 14.73
CA ALA A 354 -29.62 9.26 15.90
C ALA A 354 -30.61 10.39 15.53
N GLN A 355 -30.35 11.11 14.44
CA GLN A 355 -31.24 12.17 13.92
C GLN A 355 -32.52 11.60 13.29
N GLU A 356 -32.42 10.49 12.56
CA GLU A 356 -33.56 9.88 11.87
C GLU A 356 -34.50 9.13 12.82
N ILE A 357 -34.00 8.70 13.99
CA ILE A 357 -34.72 8.06 15.11
C ILE A 357 -35.31 6.68 14.77
N LYS A 358 -36.06 6.56 13.67
CA LYS A 358 -36.82 5.37 13.26
C LYS A 358 -36.52 4.97 11.82
N LEU A 359 -36.58 3.66 11.58
CA LEU A 359 -36.55 3.05 10.27
C LEU A 359 -37.77 3.48 9.43
N PRO A 360 -37.62 3.55 8.10
CA PRO A 360 -38.72 3.87 7.20
C PRO A 360 -39.80 2.79 7.24
N LYS A 361 -41.06 3.22 7.27
CA LYS A 361 -42.22 2.32 7.34
C LYS A 361 -42.42 1.59 6.02
N ILE A 362 -42.50 0.27 6.06
CA ILE A 362 -42.80 -0.54 4.86
C ILE A 362 -44.30 -0.57 4.57
N LYS A 363 -44.67 -0.56 3.28
CA LYS A 363 -46.04 -0.64 2.79
C LYS A 363 -46.17 -1.64 1.64
N ALA A 364 -47.36 -2.24 1.52
CA ALA A 364 -47.71 -3.09 0.40
C ALA A 364 -48.16 -2.24 -0.80
N THR A 365 -47.48 -2.42 -1.94
CA THR A 365 -47.87 -1.77 -3.19
C THR A 365 -49.14 -2.40 -3.77
N ALA A 366 -49.68 -1.78 -4.82
CA ALA A 366 -50.77 -2.38 -5.59
C ALA A 366 -50.39 -3.75 -6.19
N GLU A 367 -49.12 -3.94 -6.58
CA GLU A 367 -48.64 -5.22 -7.12
C GLU A 367 -48.69 -6.33 -6.08
N LEU A 368 -48.26 -6.06 -4.84
CA LEU A 368 -48.36 -7.05 -3.76
C LEU A 368 -49.80 -7.32 -3.35
N LYS A 369 -50.64 -6.27 -3.32
CA LYS A 369 -52.07 -6.40 -3.02
C LYS A 369 -52.77 -7.29 -4.05
N ALA A 370 -52.37 -7.26 -5.32
CA ALA A 370 -52.89 -8.15 -6.36
C ALA A 370 -52.45 -9.63 -6.22
N LYS A 371 -51.46 -9.94 -5.38
CA LYS A 371 -51.00 -11.31 -5.08
C LYS A 371 -51.66 -11.91 -3.84
N GLN A 372 -52.41 -11.12 -3.06
CA GLN A 372 -53.05 -11.58 -1.82
C GLN A 372 -54.05 -12.71 -2.08
N GLY A 373 -54.10 -13.69 -1.18
CA GLY A 373 -55.00 -14.85 -1.29
C GLY A 373 -54.56 -15.94 -2.29
N ASP A 374 -53.47 -15.77 -3.03
CA ASP A 374 -52.92 -16.77 -3.96
C ASP A 374 -51.54 -17.27 -3.48
N GLU A 375 -51.53 -18.44 -2.85
CA GLU A 375 -50.31 -19.04 -2.29
C GLU A 375 -49.21 -19.30 -3.33
N THR A 376 -49.56 -19.45 -4.61
CA THR A 376 -48.55 -19.67 -5.67
C THR A 376 -47.84 -18.37 -6.03
N LYS A 377 -48.56 -17.25 -6.07
CA LYS A 377 -48.00 -15.92 -6.35
C LYS A 377 -47.19 -15.36 -5.18
N LEU A 378 -47.59 -15.68 -3.95
CA LEU A 378 -46.85 -15.28 -2.74
C LEU A 378 -45.49 -15.99 -2.58
N LYS A 379 -45.18 -16.98 -3.44
CA LYS A 379 -43.85 -17.59 -3.56
C LYS A 379 -42.91 -16.83 -4.51
N SER A 380 -43.41 -15.84 -5.26
CA SER A 380 -42.62 -15.06 -6.23
C SER A 380 -42.75 -13.57 -5.94
N LEU A 381 -42.00 -13.13 -4.93
CA LEU A 381 -41.93 -11.74 -4.49
C LEU A 381 -40.72 -11.03 -5.08
N ASN A 382 -40.87 -9.75 -5.39
CA ASN A 382 -39.84 -8.90 -5.99
C ASN A 382 -39.85 -7.50 -5.37
N ALA A 383 -38.86 -6.67 -5.73
CA ALA A 383 -38.69 -5.35 -5.13
C ALA A 383 -39.89 -4.40 -5.30
N ARG A 384 -40.71 -4.58 -6.34
CA ARG A 384 -41.89 -3.72 -6.65
C ARG A 384 -43.11 -4.05 -5.81
N ASP A 385 -43.10 -5.18 -5.11
CA ASP A 385 -44.17 -5.58 -4.18
C ASP A 385 -44.21 -4.70 -2.92
N ILE A 386 -43.10 -4.05 -2.57
CA ILE A 386 -42.98 -3.25 -1.35
C ILE A 386 -42.65 -1.81 -1.68
N GLU A 387 -43.11 -0.86 -0.87
CA GLU A 387 -42.66 0.53 -0.89
C GLU A 387 -42.36 1.01 0.52
N PHE A 388 -41.71 2.15 0.64
CA PHE A 388 -41.33 2.73 1.93
C PHE A 388 -41.84 4.16 2.02
N GLU A 389 -42.47 4.51 3.14
CA GLU A 389 -42.96 5.86 3.36
C GLU A 389 -41.79 6.86 3.47
N GLY A 390 -41.86 7.94 2.69
CA GLY A 390 -40.85 9.01 2.71
C GLY A 390 -39.55 8.68 1.99
N LEU A 391 -39.47 7.54 1.28
CA LEU A 391 -38.35 7.21 0.41
C LEU A 391 -38.76 7.25 -1.07
N THR A 392 -37.80 7.59 -1.93
CA THR A 392 -37.97 7.57 -3.39
C THR A 392 -37.25 6.37 -3.99
N ARG A 393 -37.95 5.50 -4.72
CA ARG A 393 -37.32 4.39 -5.44
C ARG A 393 -36.47 4.91 -6.60
N ASP A 394 -35.29 4.32 -6.78
CA ASP A 394 -34.43 4.62 -7.94
C ASP A 394 -35.06 4.11 -9.24
N ASN A 395 -34.96 4.91 -10.30
CA ASN A 395 -35.58 4.61 -11.59
C ASN A 395 -34.82 3.53 -12.39
N THR A 396 -33.56 3.28 -12.06
CA THR A 396 -32.67 2.33 -12.76
C THR A 396 -32.46 1.04 -11.98
N ASN A 397 -32.38 1.14 -10.65
CA ASN A 397 -32.25 -0.01 -9.75
C ASN A 397 -33.48 -0.10 -8.84
N GLU A 398 -34.43 -0.96 -9.20
CA GLU A 398 -35.67 -1.14 -8.43
C GLU A 398 -35.45 -1.59 -6.98
N LYS A 399 -34.26 -2.12 -6.64
CA LYS A 399 -33.91 -2.53 -5.27
C LYS A 399 -33.45 -1.37 -4.38
N LEU A 400 -33.21 -0.20 -4.96
CA LEU A 400 -32.66 0.96 -4.27
C LEU A 400 -33.74 2.01 -4.01
N PHE A 401 -33.77 2.52 -2.80
CA PHE A 401 -34.56 3.67 -2.39
C PHE A 401 -33.66 4.74 -1.79
N THR A 402 -34.05 6.00 -1.90
CA THR A 402 -33.23 7.14 -1.50
C THR A 402 -34.01 8.16 -0.69
N LYS A 403 -33.30 8.84 0.21
CA LYS A 403 -33.79 10.01 0.96
C LYS A 403 -32.62 10.95 1.20
N THR A 404 -32.86 12.26 1.14
CA THR A 404 -31.85 13.25 1.50
C THR A 404 -32.08 13.75 2.92
N VAL A 405 -31.00 13.87 3.70
CA VAL A 405 -31.02 14.47 5.04
C VAL A 405 -29.95 15.57 5.11
N THR A 406 -30.09 16.46 6.08
CA THR A 406 -29.07 17.48 6.37
C THR A 406 -28.51 17.25 7.77
N LEU A 407 -27.18 17.13 7.87
CA LEU A 407 -26.42 17.04 9.12
C LEU A 407 -25.29 18.07 9.08
N ASP A 408 -25.12 18.85 10.15
CA ASP A 408 -24.04 19.84 10.27
C ASP A 408 -23.90 20.76 9.03
N SER A 409 -25.04 21.23 8.51
CA SER A 409 -25.16 22.07 7.30
C SER A 409 -24.68 21.43 5.98
N LYS A 410 -24.43 20.11 5.95
CA LYS A 410 -24.14 19.33 4.75
C LYS A 410 -25.29 18.39 4.42
N GLN A 411 -25.59 18.23 3.13
CA GLN A 411 -26.60 17.27 2.67
C GLN A 411 -25.97 15.90 2.44
N TYR A 412 -26.70 14.86 2.86
CA TYR A 412 -26.31 13.47 2.73
C TYR A 412 -27.43 12.68 2.05
N THR A 413 -27.05 11.73 1.19
CA THR A 413 -27.99 10.87 0.47
C THR A 413 -28.01 9.49 1.13
N LEU A 414 -29.08 9.21 1.87
CA LEU A 414 -29.34 7.89 2.44
C LEU A 414 -29.83 6.96 1.33
N GLN A 415 -29.21 5.80 1.25
CA GLN A 415 -29.48 4.76 0.27
C GLN A 415 -29.95 3.51 1.02
N PHE A 416 -31.17 3.08 0.75
CA PHE A 416 -31.78 1.88 1.32
C PHE A 416 -31.88 0.83 0.22
N GLU A 417 -31.09 -0.23 0.29
CA GLU A 417 -30.99 -1.25 -0.75
C GLU A 417 -31.45 -2.63 -0.25
N LEU A 418 -32.29 -3.32 -1.03
CA LEU A 418 -32.65 -4.72 -0.82
C LEU A 418 -31.44 -5.64 -1.08
N LYS A 419 -30.93 -6.30 -0.03
CA LYS A 419 -29.71 -7.14 -0.12
C LYS A 419 -29.95 -8.58 -0.54
N SER A 420 -31.14 -9.10 -0.30
CA SER A 420 -31.52 -10.45 -0.74
C SER A 420 -32.99 -10.50 -1.14
N GLU A 421 -33.44 -11.68 -1.57
CA GLU A 421 -34.82 -11.89 -1.96
C GLU A 421 -35.78 -11.59 -0.79
N ILE A 422 -36.94 -11.07 -1.15
CA ILE A 422 -38.05 -10.89 -0.21
C ILE A 422 -38.63 -12.27 0.06
N THR A 423 -38.79 -12.59 1.33
CA THR A 423 -39.30 -13.91 1.76
C THR A 423 -40.65 -13.77 2.43
N PHE A 424 -41.50 -14.78 2.29
CA PHE A 424 -42.79 -14.83 2.96
C PHE A 424 -42.96 -16.17 3.65
N SER A 425 -43.25 -16.13 4.96
CA SER A 425 -43.38 -17.33 5.80
C SER A 425 -44.83 -17.73 6.09
N GLY A 426 -45.79 -17.22 5.31
CA GLY A 426 -47.23 -17.44 5.52
C GLY A 426 -47.91 -16.43 6.44
N GLN A 427 -47.15 -15.78 7.32
CA GLN A 427 -47.66 -14.77 8.26
C GLN A 427 -46.91 -13.43 8.16
N ILE A 428 -45.64 -13.46 7.76
CA ILE A 428 -44.78 -12.28 7.70
C ILE A 428 -44.05 -12.28 6.37
N LEU A 429 -44.09 -11.14 5.69
CA LEU A 429 -43.21 -10.84 4.57
C LEU A 429 -42.01 -10.07 5.10
N ARG A 430 -40.80 -10.55 4.79
CA ARG A 430 -39.53 -9.98 5.23
C ARG A 430 -38.74 -9.42 4.06
N ALA A 431 -38.38 -8.15 4.17
CA ALA A 431 -37.57 -7.41 3.23
C ALA A 431 -36.22 -7.04 3.90
N PRO A 432 -35.13 -7.75 3.59
CA PRO A 432 -33.80 -7.47 4.15
C PRO A 432 -33.16 -6.27 3.45
N MET A 433 -32.87 -5.23 4.23
CA MET A 433 -32.44 -3.92 3.78
C MET A 433 -31.05 -3.57 4.33
N ARG A 434 -30.27 -2.83 3.54
CA ARG A 434 -29.07 -2.12 3.98
C ARG A 434 -29.27 -0.63 3.81
N LEU A 435 -29.07 0.14 4.88
CA LEU A 435 -28.92 1.58 4.84
C LEU A 435 -27.42 1.94 4.74
N SER A 436 -27.06 2.64 3.68
CA SER A 436 -25.75 3.29 3.50
C SER A 436 -25.93 4.78 3.22
N VAL A 437 -24.85 5.56 3.29
CA VAL A 437 -24.85 6.97 2.93
C VAL A 437 -23.86 7.16 1.79
N LYS A 438 -24.32 7.69 0.66
CA LYS A 438 -23.55 7.76 -0.59
C LYS A 438 -22.21 8.48 -0.42
N GLU A 439 -22.18 9.51 0.41
CA GLU A 439 -21.02 10.37 0.62
C GLU A 439 -20.03 9.83 1.67
N LEU A 440 -20.34 8.71 2.34
CA LEU A 440 -19.50 8.07 3.37
C LEU A 440 -18.79 6.83 2.81
N GLY A 441 -17.72 6.39 3.47
CA GLY A 441 -17.03 5.13 3.12
C GLY A 441 -17.97 3.91 3.11
N ALA A 442 -17.84 3.06 2.08
CA ALA A 442 -18.77 1.95 1.81
C ALA A 442 -18.92 0.93 2.97
N ARG A 443 -17.90 0.81 3.84
CA ARG A 443 -17.96 -0.06 5.03
C ARG A 443 -18.92 0.41 6.13
N HIS A 444 -19.42 1.65 6.03
CA HIS A 444 -20.29 2.27 7.01
C HIS A 444 -21.75 2.08 6.60
N PHE A 445 -22.40 1.10 7.21
CA PHE A 445 -23.80 0.79 6.92
C PHE A 445 -24.57 0.27 8.15
N TYR A 446 -25.89 0.24 8.01
CA TYR A 446 -26.84 -0.34 8.97
C TYR A 446 -27.73 -1.37 8.27
N ASP A 447 -27.58 -2.65 8.64
CA ASP A 447 -28.40 -3.73 8.12
C ASP A 447 -29.64 -3.95 9.01
N PHE A 448 -30.82 -4.10 8.39
CA PHE A 448 -32.09 -4.35 9.07
C PHE A 448 -33.05 -5.18 8.23
N SER A 449 -34.10 -5.70 8.85
CA SER A 449 -35.20 -6.36 8.14
C SER A 449 -36.47 -5.55 8.36
N SER A 450 -37.13 -5.18 7.27
CA SER A 450 -38.48 -4.61 7.30
C SER A 450 -39.50 -5.74 7.20
N GLU A 451 -40.60 -5.64 7.94
CA GLU A 451 -41.59 -6.72 8.03
C GLU A 451 -43.01 -6.20 7.75
N LEU A 452 -43.75 -6.90 6.88
CA LEU A 452 -45.19 -6.69 6.69
C LEU A 452 -45.95 -7.89 7.26
N GLN A 453 -46.92 -7.60 8.14
CA GLN A 453 -47.79 -8.62 8.71
C GLN A 453 -48.86 -9.03 7.70
N TYR A 454 -49.18 -10.32 7.65
CA TYR A 454 -50.25 -10.87 6.83
C TYR A 454 -51.34 -11.43 7.74
N THR A 455 -52.47 -10.72 7.82
CA THR A 455 -53.61 -11.08 8.68
C THR A 455 -54.91 -10.97 7.90
N ASN A 456 -55.87 -11.87 8.16
CA ASN A 456 -57.16 -11.90 7.44
C ASN A 456 -57.01 -11.88 5.90
N ASN A 457 -56.02 -12.62 5.38
CA ASN A 457 -55.69 -12.68 3.95
C ASN A 457 -55.27 -11.34 3.31
N ALA A 458 -54.81 -10.38 4.12
CA ALA A 458 -54.32 -9.09 3.65
C ALA A 458 -52.99 -8.71 4.32
N PHE A 459 -52.13 -8.04 3.58
CA PHE A 459 -50.95 -7.37 4.14
C PHE A 459 -51.36 -6.09 4.85
N VAL A 460 -50.85 -5.92 6.07
CA VAL A 460 -51.08 -4.76 6.91
C VAL A 460 -49.85 -3.85 6.82
N ASP A 461 -50.07 -2.63 6.33
CA ASP A 461 -49.03 -1.61 6.23
C ASP A 461 -48.49 -1.25 7.63
N GLU A 462 -47.18 -1.00 7.73
CA GLU A 462 -46.56 -0.61 8.99
C GLU A 462 -47.01 0.80 9.39
N THR A 463 -47.57 0.94 10.60
CA THR A 463 -48.08 2.22 11.11
C THR A 463 -47.05 2.99 11.93
N GLU A 464 -46.09 2.29 12.55
CA GLU A 464 -45.00 2.87 13.32
C GLU A 464 -43.68 2.18 12.95
N GLY A 465 -42.66 2.97 12.58
CA GLY A 465 -41.34 2.43 12.27
C GLY A 465 -40.54 2.07 13.52
N ASN A 466 -39.79 0.97 13.45
CA ASN A 466 -38.88 0.53 14.50
C ASN A 466 -37.73 1.52 14.74
N ALA A 467 -37.31 1.71 15.99
CA ALA A 467 -36.16 2.55 16.32
C ALA A 467 -34.84 1.96 15.80
N TYR A 468 -33.88 2.82 15.46
CA TYR A 468 -32.50 2.37 15.20
C TYR A 468 -31.86 1.83 16.49
N ASN A 469 -31.09 0.74 16.38
CA ASN A 469 -30.28 0.25 17.49
C ASN A 469 -28.98 1.06 17.60
N LEU A 470 -29.02 2.16 18.35
CA LEU A 470 -27.90 3.09 18.51
C LEU A 470 -26.78 2.54 19.41
N ASP A 471 -27.04 1.54 20.27
CA ASP A 471 -26.03 0.96 21.17
C ASP A 471 -24.86 0.34 20.41
N LYS A 472 -25.09 -0.10 19.17
CA LYS A 472 -24.05 -0.65 18.29
C LYS A 472 -23.28 0.43 17.50
N TYR A 473 -23.72 1.67 17.56
CA TYR A 473 -23.22 2.80 16.75
C TYR A 473 -22.83 3.97 17.66
N PRO A 474 -21.73 3.82 18.44
CA PRO A 474 -21.29 4.88 19.33
C PRO A 474 -20.81 6.11 18.55
N THR A 475 -21.03 7.30 19.11
CA THR A 475 -20.59 8.58 18.56
C THR A 475 -19.19 9.00 19.05
N PHE A 476 -18.58 8.23 19.94
CA PHE A 476 -17.22 8.38 20.46
C PHE A 476 -16.66 7.03 20.90
N ILE A 477 -15.34 6.94 21.11
CA ILE A 477 -14.66 5.77 21.68
C ILE A 477 -14.19 6.09 23.08
N ASP A 478 -14.51 5.24 24.06
CA ASP A 478 -13.84 5.26 25.35
C ASP A 478 -12.46 4.59 25.22
N MET A 479 -11.40 5.37 25.38
CA MET A 479 -10.02 4.90 25.28
C MET A 479 -9.53 4.21 26.56
N VAL A 480 -10.37 4.06 27.59
CA VAL A 480 -10.00 3.35 28.82
C VAL A 480 -10.13 1.84 28.67
N LYS A 481 -9.05 1.13 29.00
CA LYS A 481 -9.03 -0.33 29.15
C LYS A 481 -8.21 -0.72 30.36
N ASN A 482 -8.75 -1.60 31.19
CA ASN A 482 -8.07 -2.12 32.39
C ASN A 482 -7.52 -1.02 33.30
N ASN A 483 -8.29 0.05 33.52
CA ASN A 483 -7.88 1.23 34.30
C ASN A 483 -6.63 1.95 33.75
N THR A 484 -6.43 1.89 32.44
CA THR A 484 -5.38 2.62 31.72
C THR A 484 -5.96 3.20 30.44
N ILE A 485 -5.42 4.31 29.95
CA ILE A 485 -5.70 4.80 28.61
C ILE A 485 -4.84 4.00 27.63
N ASP A 486 -5.49 3.34 26.67
CA ASP A 486 -4.86 2.66 25.54
C ASP A 486 -5.38 3.30 24.25
N ALA A 487 -4.83 4.46 23.92
CA ALA A 487 -5.29 5.27 22.81
C ALA A 487 -4.47 4.97 21.56
N SER A 488 -5.16 4.66 20.45
CA SER A 488 -4.52 4.44 19.15
C SER A 488 -5.34 5.02 18.01
N TYR A 489 -4.65 5.57 17.03
CA TYR A 489 -5.15 5.85 15.68
C TYR A 489 -4.30 5.09 14.68
N VAL A 490 -4.93 4.50 13.67
CA VAL A 490 -4.25 3.61 12.72
C VAL A 490 -4.68 3.89 11.29
N VAL A 491 -3.77 3.59 10.37
CA VAL A 491 -4.03 3.52 8.93
C VAL A 491 -3.53 2.18 8.44
N LYS A 492 -4.44 1.28 8.07
CA LYS A 492 -4.14 -0.04 7.52
C LYS A 492 -3.77 0.11 6.05
N ILE A 493 -2.52 -0.19 5.71
CA ILE A 493 -2.00 0.00 4.34
C ILE A 493 -2.25 -1.29 3.57
N SER A 494 -3.33 -1.33 2.80
CA SER A 494 -3.72 -2.53 2.05
C SER A 494 -4.46 -2.22 0.75
N PRO A 495 -4.25 -3.00 -0.33
CA PRO A 495 -5.05 -2.87 -1.54
C PRO A 495 -6.52 -3.29 -1.31
N LEU A 496 -7.42 -2.84 -2.19
CA LEU A 496 -8.81 -3.28 -2.26
C LEU A 496 -8.97 -4.37 -3.31
N PHE A 497 -9.90 -5.30 -3.07
CA PHE A 497 -10.23 -6.38 -4.00
C PHE A 497 -11.50 -6.03 -4.79
N MET A 498 -11.35 -5.61 -6.04
CA MET A 498 -12.45 -5.06 -6.83
C MET A 498 -12.45 -5.53 -8.29
N ASN A 499 -13.62 -5.50 -8.93
CA ASN A 499 -13.74 -5.78 -10.37
C ASN A 499 -12.98 -4.72 -11.17
N LYS A 500 -12.16 -5.16 -12.10
CA LYS A 500 -11.44 -4.29 -13.03
C LYS A 500 -11.36 -4.96 -14.40
N GLN A 501 -11.38 -4.13 -15.44
CA GLN A 501 -11.04 -4.56 -16.79
C GLN A 501 -9.52 -4.71 -16.88
N VAL A 502 -9.05 -5.93 -17.12
CA VAL A 502 -7.62 -6.23 -17.20
C VAL A 502 -7.34 -7.10 -18.42
N LYS A 503 -6.09 -7.10 -18.87
CA LYS A 503 -5.67 -7.97 -19.95
C LYS A 503 -5.44 -9.40 -19.45
N ASN A 504 -6.00 -10.36 -20.16
CA ASN A 504 -5.73 -11.78 -19.95
C ASN A 504 -4.42 -12.23 -20.65
N LEU A 505 -4.01 -13.48 -20.45
CA LEU A 505 -2.80 -14.04 -21.07
C LEU A 505 -2.83 -14.07 -22.62
N LYS A 506 -4.02 -13.95 -23.22
CA LYS A 506 -4.24 -13.89 -24.67
C LYS A 506 -4.36 -12.45 -25.19
N ASN A 507 -4.07 -11.45 -24.35
CA ASN A 507 -4.19 -10.01 -24.67
C ASN A 507 -5.64 -9.54 -24.94
N GLU A 508 -6.64 -10.26 -24.43
CA GLU A 508 -8.05 -9.85 -24.47
C GLU A 508 -8.41 -9.16 -23.15
N ASN A 509 -9.31 -8.17 -23.22
CA ASN A 509 -9.83 -7.52 -22.01
C ASN A 509 -10.85 -8.45 -21.34
N GLU A 510 -10.67 -8.72 -20.05
CA GLU A 510 -11.59 -9.47 -19.21
C GLU A 510 -11.93 -8.67 -17.94
N GLU A 511 -13.20 -8.74 -17.52
CA GLU A 511 -13.58 -8.25 -16.21
C GLU A 511 -13.24 -9.32 -15.17
N LYS A 512 -12.32 -9.00 -14.24
CA LYS A 512 -11.99 -9.90 -13.13
C LYS A 512 -11.75 -9.12 -11.85
N LYS A 513 -11.90 -9.80 -10.71
CA LYS A 513 -11.53 -9.21 -9.41
C LYS A 513 -10.03 -9.23 -9.22
N VAL A 514 -9.45 -8.06 -8.95
CA VAL A 514 -8.02 -7.89 -8.68
C VAL A 514 -7.79 -7.03 -7.44
N LEU A 515 -6.60 -7.19 -6.85
CA LEU A 515 -6.08 -6.30 -5.83
C LEU A 515 -5.53 -5.04 -6.48
N THR A 516 -5.95 -3.87 -6.01
CA THR A 516 -5.56 -2.56 -6.57
C THR A 516 -5.61 -1.46 -5.51
N PHE A 517 -4.89 -0.37 -5.73
CA PHE A 517 -5.01 0.86 -4.93
C PHE A 517 -6.11 1.80 -5.44
N GLU A 518 -6.82 1.46 -6.51
CA GLU A 518 -8.02 2.20 -6.91
C GLU A 518 -9.02 2.30 -5.74
N ASN A 519 -9.65 3.46 -5.61
CA ASN A 519 -10.52 3.81 -4.49
C ASN A 519 -9.85 3.77 -3.09
N THR A 520 -8.52 3.85 -3.04
CA THR A 520 -7.75 4.06 -1.81
C THR A 520 -7.08 5.45 -1.79
N PRO A 521 -6.73 5.99 -0.61
CA PRO A 521 -5.93 7.21 -0.50
C PRO A 521 -4.54 7.11 -1.17
N TRP A 522 -4.07 5.90 -1.44
CA TRP A 522 -2.74 5.61 -1.99
C TRP A 522 -2.75 5.31 -3.48
N LYS A 523 -3.86 5.61 -4.18
CA LYS A 523 -3.96 5.44 -5.63
C LYS A 523 -2.88 6.25 -6.37
N GLU A 524 -2.59 7.45 -5.90
CA GLU A 524 -1.68 8.38 -6.58
C GLU A 524 -0.21 7.96 -6.45
N ASN A 525 0.58 8.23 -7.50
CA ASN A 525 1.99 7.84 -7.57
C ASN A 525 2.82 8.38 -6.41
N ASP A 526 2.56 9.60 -5.93
CA ASP A 526 3.27 10.18 -4.79
C ASP A 526 3.11 9.36 -3.52
N GLN A 527 1.92 8.80 -3.27
CA GLN A 527 1.67 7.96 -2.10
C GLN A 527 2.31 6.58 -2.25
N GLN A 528 2.31 6.05 -3.47
CA GLN A 528 3.02 4.80 -3.78
C GLN A 528 4.54 4.98 -3.65
N ASN A 529 5.08 6.15 -4.01
CA ASN A 529 6.49 6.51 -3.84
C ASN A 529 6.90 6.56 -2.37
N ILE A 530 6.09 7.20 -1.51
CA ILE A 530 6.31 7.20 -0.05
C ILE A 530 6.41 5.77 0.47
N LEU A 531 5.44 4.92 0.11
CA LEU A 531 5.41 3.53 0.55
C LEU A 531 6.59 2.71 0.02
N ALA A 532 6.94 2.87 -1.25
CA ALA A 532 8.07 2.15 -1.86
C ALA A 532 9.41 2.58 -1.27
N ASN A 533 9.61 3.87 -1.00
CA ASN A 533 10.81 4.37 -0.31
C ASN A 533 10.91 3.79 1.09
N TYR A 534 9.82 3.82 1.87
CA TYR A 534 9.79 3.21 3.20
C TYR A 534 10.13 1.71 3.15
N LEU A 535 9.55 0.97 2.20
CA LEU A 535 9.83 -0.46 2.04
C LEU A 535 11.27 -0.74 1.63
N ALA A 536 11.78 -0.01 0.64
CA ALA A 536 13.16 -0.12 0.19
C ALA A 536 14.11 0.08 1.38
N THR A 537 13.97 1.18 2.12
CA THR A 537 14.88 1.50 3.23
C THR A 537 14.73 0.56 4.42
N SER A 538 13.50 0.21 4.83
CA SER A 538 13.27 -0.65 6.00
C SER A 538 13.67 -2.11 5.77
N LYS A 539 13.59 -2.61 4.53
CA LYS A 539 13.96 -3.99 4.19
C LYS A 539 15.38 -4.12 3.65
N GLY A 540 15.94 -3.04 3.11
CA GLY A 540 17.32 -2.96 2.65
C GLY A 540 17.72 -4.14 1.76
N ASN A 541 18.81 -4.81 2.14
CA ASN A 541 19.38 -5.92 1.38
C ASN A 541 18.40 -7.08 1.13
N THR A 542 17.41 -7.33 1.99
CA THR A 542 16.44 -8.41 1.76
C THR A 542 15.60 -8.15 0.51
N LEU A 543 15.09 -6.92 0.36
CA LEU A 543 14.31 -6.56 -0.83
C LEU A 543 15.20 -6.39 -2.06
N PHE A 544 16.44 -5.91 -1.89
CA PHE A 544 17.42 -5.87 -2.97
C PHE A 544 17.69 -7.25 -3.56
N ARG A 545 17.84 -8.29 -2.73
CA ARG A 545 18.04 -9.67 -3.22
C ARG A 545 16.85 -10.19 -4.03
N GLU A 546 15.63 -9.88 -3.60
CA GLU A 546 14.41 -10.24 -4.35
C GLU A 546 14.37 -9.53 -5.70
N ALA A 547 14.64 -8.22 -5.72
CA ALA A 547 14.71 -7.43 -6.94
C ALA A 547 15.83 -7.91 -7.88
N ASN A 548 17.03 -8.16 -7.35
CA ASN A 548 18.18 -8.63 -8.11
C ASN A 548 17.91 -10.00 -8.76
N LYS A 549 17.32 -10.93 -8.00
CA LYS A 549 16.92 -12.22 -8.54
C LYS A 549 15.95 -12.06 -9.70
N TYR A 550 14.94 -11.20 -9.56
CA TYR A 550 14.03 -10.88 -10.66
C TYR A 550 14.77 -10.32 -11.89
N ILE A 551 15.70 -9.39 -11.68
CA ILE A 551 16.49 -8.76 -12.74
C ILE A 551 17.32 -9.79 -13.51
N LEU A 552 18.06 -10.65 -12.82
CA LEU A 552 18.90 -11.66 -13.45
C LEU A 552 18.07 -12.75 -14.14
N ASP A 553 17.04 -13.26 -13.47
CA ASP A 553 16.26 -14.39 -13.98
C ASP A 553 15.35 -13.98 -15.15
N ASN A 554 14.92 -12.70 -15.24
CA ASN A 554 13.84 -12.29 -16.14
C ASN A 554 14.13 -11.09 -17.04
N LEU A 555 15.11 -10.23 -16.73
CA LEU A 555 15.36 -9.01 -17.51
C LEU A 555 16.54 -9.14 -18.49
N GLY A 556 17.12 -10.34 -18.62
CA GLY A 556 18.14 -10.64 -19.62
C GLY A 556 19.57 -10.27 -19.23
N PHE A 557 19.80 -9.88 -17.97
CA PHE A 557 21.14 -9.69 -17.41
C PHE A 557 21.79 -11.04 -17.10
N LYS A 558 23.07 -11.18 -17.42
CA LYS A 558 23.85 -12.38 -17.10
C LYS A 558 25.19 -12.00 -16.50
N LEU A 559 25.55 -12.69 -15.42
CA LEU A 559 26.87 -12.64 -14.81
C LEU A 559 27.66 -13.87 -15.28
N THR A 560 28.67 -13.68 -16.13
CA THR A 560 29.50 -14.76 -16.69
C THR A 560 30.97 -14.56 -16.34
N ASP A 561 31.77 -15.62 -16.44
CA ASP A 561 33.23 -15.57 -16.36
C ASP A 561 33.80 -14.98 -15.06
N LEU A 562 33.12 -15.24 -13.94
CA LEU A 562 33.51 -14.72 -12.62
C LEU A 562 34.69 -15.51 -12.01
N ASN A 563 35.68 -14.80 -11.49
CA ASN A 563 36.70 -15.37 -10.61
C ASN A 563 36.04 -15.99 -9.35
N SER A 564 36.61 -17.06 -8.79
CA SER A 564 36.05 -17.76 -7.62
C SER A 564 35.78 -16.85 -6.41
N ILE A 565 36.65 -15.87 -6.15
CA ILE A 565 36.49 -14.90 -5.05
C ILE A 565 35.29 -13.98 -5.32
N VAL A 566 35.10 -13.55 -6.58
CA VAL A 566 33.98 -12.70 -6.98
C VAL A 566 32.67 -13.47 -6.98
N LEU A 567 32.70 -14.73 -7.42
CA LEU A 567 31.55 -15.64 -7.35
C LEU A 567 31.09 -15.84 -5.90
N GLU A 568 32.03 -16.07 -4.98
CA GLU A 568 31.71 -16.20 -3.55
C GLU A 568 31.16 -14.89 -2.98
N LEU A 569 31.77 -13.75 -3.31
CA LEU A 569 31.26 -12.42 -2.94
C LEU A 569 29.81 -12.23 -3.40
N PHE A 570 29.52 -12.55 -4.67
CA PHE A 570 28.20 -12.38 -5.25
C PHE A 570 27.16 -13.29 -4.59
N LYS A 571 27.52 -14.53 -4.24
CA LYS A 571 26.64 -15.41 -3.46
C LYS A 571 26.33 -14.85 -2.07
N VAL A 572 27.33 -14.33 -1.37
CA VAL A 572 27.16 -13.76 -0.02
C VAL A 572 26.27 -12.51 -0.04
N GLU A 573 26.47 -11.64 -1.03
CA GLU A 573 25.67 -10.42 -1.20
C GLU A 573 24.26 -10.71 -1.75
N GLY A 574 24.03 -11.92 -2.28
CA GLY A 574 22.77 -12.34 -2.91
C GLY A 574 22.58 -11.74 -4.30
N LEU A 575 23.70 -11.53 -5.00
CA LEU A 575 23.75 -11.24 -6.43
C LEU A 575 23.62 -12.50 -7.29
N ILE A 576 23.86 -13.70 -6.74
CA ILE A 576 23.72 -15.02 -7.42
C ILE A 576 23.06 -16.03 -6.49
#